data_AF-K1ZXU1-F1
#
_entry.id   AF-K1ZXU1-F1
#
_cell.length_a   1.000
_cell.length_b   1.000
_cell.length_c   1.000
_cell.angle_alpha   90.00
_cell.angle_beta   90.00
_cell.angle_gamma   90.00
#
_symmetry.space_group_name_H-M   'P 1'
#
loop_
_entity.id
_entity.type
_entity.pdbx_description
1 polymer ?
#
loop_
_entity_poly.entity_id
_entity_poly.type
_entity_poly.pdbx_seq_one_letter_code
_entity_poly.pdbx_strand_id
1 'polypeptide(L)'
;MSSVRGKKDLIQQRFDAALQSLHEEKELAQYEKKLDELHQEVKDSYEFMQKFPIEEHWRFFIDGVLQEEDFGWIKFEEREAGYLAPLVKQFQRLLKDKEFQTEKLTPGFVKKLHKNATEDVINLIYDHPAAVPRIQGEFRQDPHAGFEMHVDNSSALGIAELTNTIKTQDPAISPNRMAILGQIKFPDRLISPGFTKKLDTFTQYKKDKKNTVYSYENAEKDIPDFKLESIGIIWISNKNKIENDTASSIFNLIKNNYYNRQNKVWFYSFNQSDKVAESLEKDTAEIIEVYEEIISKVKTPLKKLMCIVTFIHLLEQLHPFIDANCRTFCMLLYYHQLMRHNFLPPIQEDPNRFNGRAPIELIKLTIREIEYTHQVIQGKKDVYGITTEKINAEENRLAEEQKEKNVSTPFFSKTQKGKTSVPDAPDETPAKKNIKNS
;
A
#
# COMPACT_ATOMS: atom_id res chain seq x y z
N MET A 1 -34.69 18.65 -5.27
CA MET A 1 -34.26 18.02 -4.01
C MET A 1 -33.78 16.61 -4.35
N SER A 2 -32.49 16.41 -4.64
CA SER A 2 -31.96 15.03 -4.75
C SER A 2 -31.75 14.51 -3.33
N SER A 3 -32.33 13.35 -2.99
CA SER A 3 -32.06 12.73 -1.70
C SER A 3 -30.56 12.51 -1.55
N VAL A 4 -30.05 12.80 -0.35
CA VAL A 4 -28.68 12.41 0.03
C VAL A 4 -28.63 10.89 -0.10
N ARG A 5 -27.91 10.37 -1.11
CA ARG A 5 -27.74 8.92 -1.29
C ARG A 5 -26.98 8.36 -0.09
N GLY A 6 -27.34 7.16 0.34
CA GLY A 6 -26.63 6.49 1.42
C GLY A 6 -25.21 6.10 0.97
N LYS A 7 -24.28 5.99 1.92
CA LYS A 7 -22.91 5.60 1.63
C LYS A 7 -22.81 4.23 0.94
N LYS A 8 -23.59 3.24 1.39
CA LYS A 8 -23.71 1.94 0.73
C LYS A 8 -24.12 2.05 -0.76
N ASP A 9 -24.98 3.00 -1.11
CA ASP A 9 -25.38 3.21 -2.51
C ASP A 9 -24.21 3.70 -3.37
N LEU A 10 -23.29 4.48 -2.79
CA LEU A 10 -22.09 4.93 -3.48
C LEU A 10 -21.10 3.78 -3.67
N ILE A 11 -20.90 2.94 -2.64
CA ILE A 11 -20.11 1.69 -2.76
C ILE A 11 -20.68 0.82 -3.87
N GLN A 12 -21.99 0.57 -3.85
CA GLN A 12 -22.69 -0.23 -4.85
C GLN A 12 -22.45 0.33 -6.27
N GLN A 13 -22.59 1.65 -6.45
CA GLN A 13 -22.31 2.30 -7.73
C GLN A 13 -20.87 2.09 -8.22
N ARG A 14 -19.88 2.00 -7.32
CA ARG A 14 -18.49 1.70 -7.70
C ARG A 14 -18.35 0.29 -8.26
N PHE A 15 -18.96 -0.70 -7.61
CA PHE A 15 -18.99 -2.07 -8.13
C PHE A 15 -19.77 -2.17 -9.43
N ASP A 16 -20.93 -1.51 -9.53
CA ASP A 16 -21.75 -1.51 -10.74
C ASP A 16 -21.00 -0.89 -11.92
N ALA A 17 -20.32 0.23 -11.70
CA ALA A 17 -19.49 0.87 -12.72
C ALA A 17 -18.32 -0.02 -13.16
N ALA A 18 -17.64 -0.68 -12.21
CA ALA A 18 -16.56 -1.62 -12.51
C ALA A 18 -17.07 -2.83 -13.31
N LEU A 19 -18.21 -3.41 -12.94
CA LEU A 19 -18.84 -4.51 -13.68
C LEU A 19 -19.32 -4.08 -15.07
N GLN A 20 -19.87 -2.88 -15.20
CA GLN A 20 -20.30 -2.33 -16.49
C GLN A 20 -19.11 -2.14 -17.44
N SER A 21 -17.95 -1.72 -16.93
CA SER A 21 -16.74 -1.51 -17.73
C SER A 21 -16.25 -2.78 -18.45
N LEU A 22 -16.59 -3.97 -17.95
CA LEU A 22 -16.27 -5.24 -18.60
C LEU A 22 -16.91 -5.36 -20.00
N HIS A 23 -18.08 -4.74 -20.21
CA HIS A 23 -18.79 -4.79 -21.49
C HIS A 23 -18.25 -3.77 -22.51
N GLU A 24 -17.53 -2.76 -22.05
CA GLU A 24 -17.02 -1.65 -22.87
C GLU A 24 -15.60 -1.94 -23.39
N GLU A 25 -14.87 -2.82 -22.71
CA GLU A 25 -13.49 -3.15 -23.03
C GLU A 25 -13.38 -4.26 -24.09
N LYS A 26 -13.08 -3.84 -25.32
CA LYS A 26 -12.96 -4.74 -26.48
C LYS A 26 -11.79 -5.72 -26.36
N GLU A 27 -10.71 -5.33 -25.69
CA GLU A 27 -9.54 -6.19 -25.53
C GLU A 27 -9.72 -7.26 -24.45
N LEU A 28 -10.86 -7.28 -23.73
CA LEU A 28 -11.03 -8.17 -22.59
C LEU A 28 -11.26 -9.64 -22.98
N ALA A 29 -11.74 -9.89 -24.20
CA ALA A 29 -12.08 -11.24 -24.66
C ALA A 29 -10.88 -12.22 -24.60
N GLN A 30 -9.66 -11.76 -24.90
CA GLN A 30 -8.46 -12.60 -24.79
C GLN A 30 -8.12 -12.93 -23.33
N TYR A 31 -8.35 -11.99 -22.41
CA TYR A 31 -8.09 -12.18 -20.98
C TYR A 31 -9.14 -13.11 -20.36
N GLU A 32 -10.41 -12.94 -20.73
CA GLU A 32 -11.50 -13.83 -20.30
C GLU A 32 -11.24 -15.27 -20.74
N LYS A 33 -10.88 -15.47 -22.02
CA LYS A 33 -10.52 -16.80 -22.55
C LYS A 33 -9.37 -17.43 -21.74
N LYS A 34 -8.31 -16.68 -21.49
CA LYS A 34 -7.16 -17.16 -20.72
C LYS A 34 -7.53 -17.50 -19.27
N LEU A 35 -8.37 -16.67 -18.65
CA LEU A 35 -8.87 -16.90 -17.31
C LEU A 35 -9.72 -18.17 -17.21
N ASP A 36 -10.54 -18.44 -18.23
CA ASP A 36 -11.35 -19.66 -18.32
C ASP A 36 -10.47 -20.90 -18.51
N GLU A 37 -9.44 -20.83 -19.36
CA GLU A 37 -8.45 -21.90 -19.53
C GLU A 37 -7.76 -22.25 -18.20
N LEU A 38 -7.29 -21.22 -17.48
CA LEU A 38 -6.68 -21.39 -16.15
C LEU A 38 -7.66 -21.99 -15.13
N HIS A 39 -8.92 -21.56 -15.11
CA HIS A 39 -9.94 -22.12 -14.20
C HIS A 39 -10.21 -23.60 -14.46
N GLN A 40 -10.27 -23.99 -15.73
CA GLN A 40 -10.52 -25.37 -16.12
C GLN A 40 -9.38 -26.30 -15.69
N GLU A 41 -8.14 -25.82 -15.76
CA GLU A 41 -6.97 -26.58 -15.33
C GLU A 41 -6.86 -26.66 -13.81
N VAL A 42 -7.02 -25.53 -13.11
CA VAL A 42 -6.79 -25.42 -11.66
C VAL A 42 -7.78 -26.27 -10.87
N LYS A 43 -9.08 -26.23 -11.23
CA LYS A 43 -10.23 -26.88 -10.55
C LYS A 43 -10.43 -26.55 -9.07
N ASP A 44 -9.40 -26.73 -8.24
CA ASP A 44 -9.31 -26.32 -6.85
C ASP A 44 -7.98 -25.58 -6.62
N SER A 45 -8.05 -24.26 -6.38
CA SER A 45 -6.88 -23.41 -6.22
C SER A 45 -6.04 -23.77 -5.00
N TYR A 46 -6.63 -24.28 -3.92
CA TYR A 46 -5.89 -24.67 -2.72
C TYR A 46 -5.08 -25.93 -2.98
N GLU A 47 -5.69 -26.95 -3.59
CA GLU A 47 -5.01 -28.19 -3.98
C GLU A 47 -3.91 -27.90 -5.01
N PHE A 48 -4.21 -27.08 -6.02
CA PHE A 48 -3.24 -26.72 -7.06
C PHE A 48 -2.03 -25.99 -6.48
N MET A 49 -2.25 -25.05 -5.55
CA MET A 49 -1.18 -24.30 -4.88
C MET A 49 -0.32 -25.13 -3.93
N GLN A 50 -0.74 -26.32 -3.48
CA GLN A 50 0.14 -27.22 -2.73
C GLN A 50 1.36 -27.69 -3.55
N LYS A 51 1.30 -27.58 -4.88
CA LYS A 51 2.40 -27.92 -5.79
C LYS A 51 3.39 -26.76 -5.97
N PHE A 52 3.04 -25.55 -5.52
CA PHE A 52 3.91 -24.40 -5.65
C PHE A 52 5.14 -24.59 -4.73
N PRO A 53 6.38 -24.41 -5.22
CA PRO A 53 7.57 -24.67 -4.42
C PRO A 53 7.67 -23.70 -3.25
N ILE A 54 7.92 -24.22 -2.04
CA ILE A 54 7.96 -23.43 -0.80
C ILE A 54 9.07 -22.38 -0.87
N GLU A 55 10.20 -22.72 -1.50
CA GLU A 55 11.34 -21.83 -1.69
C GLU A 55 11.03 -20.63 -2.62
N GLU A 56 9.90 -20.64 -3.33
CA GLU A 56 9.48 -19.56 -4.23
C GLU A 56 8.37 -18.68 -3.60
N HIS A 57 7.91 -18.97 -2.38
CA HIS A 57 6.81 -18.22 -1.73
C HIS A 57 7.10 -16.73 -1.56
N TRP A 58 8.37 -16.35 -1.52
CA TRP A 58 8.79 -14.96 -1.40
C TRP A 58 8.30 -14.08 -2.57
N ARG A 59 8.10 -14.68 -3.75
CA ARG A 59 7.67 -13.97 -4.96
C ARG A 59 6.32 -13.29 -4.83
N PHE A 60 5.46 -13.76 -3.92
CA PHE A 60 4.16 -13.16 -3.68
C PHE A 60 4.24 -11.86 -2.86
N PHE A 61 5.40 -11.54 -2.29
CA PHE A 61 5.56 -10.45 -1.33
C PHE A 61 6.67 -9.47 -1.68
N ILE A 62 7.50 -9.82 -2.67
CA ILE A 62 8.53 -8.95 -3.25
C ILE A 62 8.05 -8.47 -4.61
N ASP A 63 7.96 -7.16 -4.79
CA ASP A 63 7.52 -6.51 -6.02
C ASP A 63 8.34 -7.01 -7.21
N GLY A 64 7.67 -7.50 -8.26
CA GLY A 64 8.30 -8.00 -9.47
C GLY A 64 9.32 -7.05 -10.09
N VAL A 65 9.02 -5.73 -10.07
CA VAL A 65 9.94 -4.70 -10.57
C VAL A 65 11.24 -4.59 -9.77
N LEU A 66 11.28 -5.10 -8.54
CA LEU A 66 12.45 -5.09 -7.67
C LEU A 66 13.12 -6.46 -7.56
N GLN A 67 12.47 -7.57 -7.97
CA GLN A 67 13.02 -8.91 -7.74
C GLN A 67 14.43 -9.09 -8.34
N GLU A 68 14.70 -8.58 -9.54
CA GLU A 68 16.05 -8.64 -10.11
C GLU A 68 17.01 -7.63 -9.47
N GLU A 69 16.60 -6.37 -9.36
CA GLU A 69 17.45 -5.28 -8.85
C GLU A 69 17.88 -5.50 -7.39
N ASP A 70 17.00 -6.05 -6.57
CA ASP A 70 17.19 -6.24 -5.14
C ASP A 70 17.68 -7.64 -4.75
N PHE A 71 18.00 -8.48 -5.75
CA PHE A 71 18.31 -9.89 -5.53
C PHE A 71 17.22 -10.58 -4.69
N GLY A 72 15.98 -10.42 -5.12
CA GLY A 72 14.79 -10.95 -4.46
C GLY A 72 14.53 -10.28 -3.12
N TRP A 73 14.58 -11.06 -2.05
CA TRP A 73 14.24 -10.59 -0.71
C TRP A 73 15.38 -9.89 0.03
N ILE A 74 16.63 -10.01 -0.44
CA ILE A 74 17.83 -9.57 0.32
C ILE A 74 17.71 -8.09 0.69
N LYS A 75 17.60 -7.19 -0.29
CA LYS A 75 17.54 -5.75 0.03
C LYS A 75 16.23 -5.34 0.71
N PHE A 76 15.15 -6.10 0.54
CA PHE A 76 13.91 -5.85 1.27
C PHE A 76 14.09 -6.08 2.77
N GLU A 77 14.68 -7.22 3.14
CA GLU A 77 15.01 -7.54 4.54
C GLU A 77 16.07 -6.60 5.12
N GLU A 78 16.98 -6.05 4.31
CA GLU A 78 17.90 -4.99 4.76
C GLU A 78 17.18 -3.67 5.10
N ARG A 79 16.14 -3.30 4.33
CA ARG A 79 15.36 -2.07 4.57
C ARG A 79 14.38 -2.20 5.73
N GLU A 80 13.66 -3.32 5.76
CA GLU A 80 12.63 -3.65 6.74
C GLU A 80 12.82 -5.08 7.24
N ALA A 81 13.76 -5.27 8.18
CA ALA A 81 14.04 -6.61 8.69
C ALA A 81 12.80 -7.25 9.32
N GLY A 82 12.58 -8.53 9.04
CA GLY A 82 11.39 -9.26 9.45
C GLY A 82 10.20 -9.07 8.51
N TYR A 83 10.34 -8.36 7.38
CA TYR A 83 9.25 -8.11 6.43
C TYR A 83 8.59 -9.39 5.90
N LEU A 84 9.40 -10.37 5.46
CA LEU A 84 8.92 -11.49 4.65
C LEU A 84 8.32 -12.62 5.49
N ALA A 85 8.95 -12.91 6.63
CA ALA A 85 8.56 -14.02 7.51
C ALA A 85 7.06 -14.03 7.90
N PRO A 86 6.46 -12.94 8.42
CA PRO A 86 5.04 -12.91 8.76
C PRO A 86 4.14 -13.13 7.54
N LEU A 87 4.49 -12.57 6.38
CA LEU A 87 3.70 -12.68 5.15
C LEU A 87 3.70 -14.12 4.63
N VAL A 88 4.87 -14.76 4.55
CA VAL A 88 5.00 -16.17 4.14
C VAL A 88 4.29 -17.09 5.13
N LYS A 89 4.39 -16.82 6.44
CA LYS A 89 3.66 -17.56 7.49
C LYS A 89 2.14 -17.49 7.26
N GLN A 90 1.58 -16.31 7.00
CA GLN A 90 0.15 -16.17 6.72
C GLN A 90 -0.26 -16.81 5.39
N PHE A 91 0.59 -16.75 4.37
CA PHE A 91 0.33 -17.41 3.10
C PHE A 91 0.31 -18.94 3.24
N GLN A 92 1.28 -19.51 3.94
CA GLN A 92 1.30 -20.95 4.23
C GLN A 92 0.08 -21.37 5.07
N ARG A 93 -0.38 -20.50 5.98
CA ARG A 93 -1.63 -20.71 6.71
C ARG A 93 -2.82 -20.70 5.76
N LEU A 94 -2.92 -19.76 4.82
CA LEU A 94 -3.96 -19.75 3.77
C LEU A 94 -4.00 -21.07 2.99
N LEU A 95 -2.85 -21.67 2.69
CA LEU A 95 -2.80 -22.94 1.97
C LEU A 95 -3.29 -24.14 2.80
N LYS A 96 -3.14 -24.12 4.13
CA LYS A 96 -3.31 -25.31 4.98
C LYS A 96 -4.49 -25.27 5.95
N ASP A 97 -4.84 -24.09 6.45
CA ASP A 97 -5.82 -23.90 7.52
C ASP A 97 -7.22 -23.65 6.93
N LYS A 98 -8.07 -24.68 6.94
CA LYS A 98 -9.45 -24.60 6.41
C LYS A 98 -10.33 -23.59 7.14
N GLU A 99 -10.08 -23.37 8.44
CA GLU A 99 -10.83 -22.35 9.19
C GLU A 99 -10.45 -20.96 8.69
N PHE A 100 -9.15 -20.73 8.46
CA PHE A 100 -8.69 -19.47 7.89
C PHE A 100 -9.23 -19.25 6.47
N GLN A 101 -9.21 -20.28 5.61
CA GLN A 101 -9.76 -20.23 4.25
C GLN A 101 -11.25 -19.82 4.20
N THR A 102 -12.02 -20.19 5.23
CA THR A 102 -13.46 -19.96 5.32
C THR A 102 -13.84 -18.88 6.36
N GLU A 103 -12.86 -18.22 6.98
CA GLU A 103 -13.08 -17.18 8.00
C GLU A 103 -13.88 -16.01 7.42
N LYS A 104 -15.00 -15.66 8.06
CA LYS A 104 -15.90 -14.62 7.54
C LYS A 104 -15.19 -13.28 7.47
N LEU A 105 -15.36 -12.55 6.37
CA LEU A 105 -14.88 -11.19 6.26
C LEU A 105 -15.59 -10.28 7.26
N THR A 106 -14.80 -9.61 8.08
CA THR A 106 -15.22 -8.61 9.05
C THR A 106 -14.09 -7.59 9.24
N PRO A 107 -14.36 -6.39 9.78
CA PRO A 107 -13.29 -5.49 10.20
C PRO A 107 -12.31 -6.15 11.18
N GLY A 108 -12.80 -7.00 12.09
CA GLY A 108 -11.96 -7.76 13.01
C GLY A 108 -11.01 -8.74 12.30
N PHE A 109 -11.46 -9.41 11.24
CA PHE A 109 -10.61 -10.24 10.40
C PHE A 109 -9.50 -9.41 9.73
N VAL A 110 -9.85 -8.25 9.17
CA VAL A 110 -8.89 -7.33 8.54
C VAL A 110 -7.84 -6.83 9.54
N LYS A 111 -8.27 -6.43 10.74
CA LYS A 111 -7.38 -6.03 11.86
C LYS A 111 -6.42 -7.16 12.27
N LYS A 112 -6.92 -8.39 12.41
CA LYS A 112 -6.11 -9.59 12.68
C LYS A 112 -5.09 -9.85 11.57
N LEU A 113 -5.50 -9.72 10.31
CA LEU A 113 -4.61 -9.92 9.17
C LEU A 113 -3.48 -8.88 9.15
N HIS A 114 -3.82 -7.60 9.38
CA HIS A 114 -2.84 -6.53 9.50
C HIS A 114 -1.87 -6.81 10.65
N LYS A 115 -2.37 -7.12 11.86
CA LYS A 115 -1.53 -7.43 13.01
C LYS A 115 -0.51 -8.51 12.68
N ASN A 116 -0.96 -9.58 12.02
CA ASN A 116 -0.10 -10.68 11.62
C ASN A 116 0.90 -10.28 10.52
N ALA A 117 0.54 -9.35 9.62
CA ALA A 117 1.41 -8.86 8.56
C ALA A 117 2.54 -7.96 9.06
N THR A 118 2.36 -7.35 10.23
CA THR A 118 3.32 -6.43 10.85
C THR A 118 4.04 -7.02 12.07
N GLU A 119 3.75 -8.28 12.41
CA GLU A 119 4.38 -8.99 13.54
C GLU A 119 5.89 -9.09 13.31
N ASP A 120 6.68 -8.60 14.28
CA ASP A 120 8.14 -8.62 14.30
C ASP A 120 8.85 -7.87 13.15
N VAL A 121 8.13 -7.04 12.39
CA VAL A 121 8.71 -6.17 11.35
C VAL A 121 9.26 -4.89 11.97
N ILE A 122 10.51 -4.55 11.67
CA ILE A 122 11.14 -3.30 12.13
C ILE A 122 10.95 -2.16 11.12
N ASN A 123 11.17 -0.91 11.57
CA ASN A 123 11.10 0.32 10.77
C ASN A 123 9.70 0.65 10.23
N LEU A 124 8.66 0.18 10.91
CA LEU A 124 7.31 0.60 10.59
C LEU A 124 7.00 1.98 11.18
N ILE A 125 6.07 2.70 10.57
CA ILE A 125 5.61 4.03 11.03
C ILE A 125 5.05 3.97 12.48
N TYR A 126 4.67 2.78 12.95
CA TYR A 126 4.24 2.51 14.32
C TYR A 126 5.27 2.89 15.39
N ASP A 127 6.57 2.79 15.10
CA ASP A 127 7.64 3.04 16.07
C ASP A 127 7.99 4.53 16.19
N HIS A 128 7.51 5.36 15.27
CA HIS A 128 7.79 6.79 15.27
C HIS A 128 6.93 7.54 16.30
N PRO A 129 7.52 8.50 17.04
CA PRO A 129 6.77 9.35 17.97
C PRO A 129 5.60 10.05 17.26
N ALA A 130 4.41 10.00 17.89
CA ALA A 130 3.20 10.59 17.35
C ALA A 130 2.33 11.18 18.46
N ALA A 131 1.52 12.18 18.11
CA ALA A 131 0.58 12.81 19.04
C ALA A 131 -0.59 11.87 19.41
N VAL A 132 -0.90 10.90 18.55
CA VAL A 132 -1.93 9.88 18.78
C VAL A 132 -1.30 8.48 18.79
N PRO A 133 -1.78 7.55 19.63
CA PRO A 133 -1.27 6.19 19.66
C PRO A 133 -1.40 5.51 18.28
N ARG A 134 -0.30 4.88 17.86
CA ARG A 134 -0.25 4.03 16.67
C ARG A 134 -0.14 2.59 17.15
N ILE A 135 -1.16 1.77 16.87
CA ILE A 135 -1.24 0.41 17.38
C ILE A 135 -1.37 -0.54 16.19
N GLN A 136 -0.43 -1.48 16.06
CA GLN A 136 -0.49 -2.51 15.04
C GLN A 136 -1.77 -3.33 15.16
N GLY A 137 -2.44 -3.55 14.04
CA GLY A 137 -3.71 -4.27 14.00
C GLY A 137 -4.93 -3.43 14.37
N GLU A 138 -4.77 -2.16 14.71
CA GLU A 138 -5.89 -1.23 14.90
C GLU A 138 -5.94 -0.20 13.79
N PHE A 139 -7.15 0.25 13.46
CA PHE A 139 -7.33 1.35 12.52
C PHE A 139 -6.76 2.64 13.10
N ARG A 140 -6.23 3.49 12.22
CA ARG A 140 -5.59 4.73 12.62
C ARG A 140 -6.58 5.66 13.32
N GLN A 141 -6.07 6.35 14.34
CA GLN A 141 -6.74 7.48 14.98
C GLN A 141 -6.36 8.81 14.29
N ASP A 142 -5.25 8.82 13.57
CA ASP A 142 -4.79 9.99 12.81
C ASP A 142 -5.79 10.27 11.68
N PRO A 143 -6.34 11.49 11.57
CA PRO A 143 -7.24 11.85 10.47
C PRO A 143 -6.56 11.84 9.11
N HIS A 144 -5.23 11.91 9.05
CA HIS A 144 -4.43 11.91 7.84
C HIS A 144 -3.81 10.54 7.57
N ALA A 145 -4.04 10.04 6.37
CA ALA A 145 -3.16 9.07 5.75
C ALA A 145 -3.04 9.40 4.27
N GLY A 146 -1.90 9.10 3.68
CA GLY A 146 -1.71 9.33 2.27
C GLY A 146 -0.77 8.32 1.65
N PHE A 147 -0.90 8.18 0.35
CA PHE A 147 -0.06 7.32 -0.46
C PHE A 147 0.53 8.10 -1.62
N GLU A 148 1.71 7.66 -2.04
CA GLU A 148 2.42 8.23 -3.17
C GLU A 148 1.99 7.53 -4.47
N MET A 149 1.77 8.33 -5.51
CA MET A 149 1.54 7.85 -6.87
C MET A 149 2.71 8.19 -7.78
N HIS A 150 3.15 7.17 -8.52
CA HIS A 150 4.20 7.21 -9.54
C HIS A 150 3.61 6.91 -10.91
N VAL A 151 4.35 7.22 -11.99
CA VAL A 151 3.86 6.92 -13.34
C VAL A 151 3.73 5.41 -13.58
N ASP A 152 4.56 4.60 -12.94
CA ASP A 152 4.58 3.14 -13.15
C ASP A 152 3.39 2.45 -12.46
N ASN A 153 3.00 2.96 -11.29
CA ASN A 153 1.92 2.43 -10.48
C ASN A 153 0.56 3.11 -10.73
N SER A 154 0.47 3.99 -11.74
CA SER A 154 -0.75 4.74 -12.05
C SER A 154 -1.09 4.76 -13.54
N SER A 155 -2.31 5.18 -13.86
CA SER A 155 -2.77 5.40 -15.22
C SER A 155 -3.66 6.64 -15.32
N ALA A 156 -3.82 7.17 -16.53
CA ALA A 156 -4.76 8.26 -16.77
C ALA A 156 -6.21 7.88 -16.39
N LEU A 157 -6.60 6.61 -16.62
CA LEU A 157 -7.93 6.11 -16.29
C LEU A 157 -8.12 5.99 -14.77
N GLY A 158 -7.14 5.43 -14.05
CA GLY A 158 -7.18 5.32 -12.59
C GLY A 158 -7.18 6.68 -11.91
N ILE A 159 -6.40 7.64 -12.40
CA ILE A 159 -6.44 9.03 -11.91
C ILE A 159 -7.78 9.68 -12.22
N ALA A 160 -8.36 9.45 -13.40
CA ALA A 160 -9.68 9.98 -13.73
C ALA A 160 -10.75 9.45 -12.77
N GLU A 161 -10.69 8.15 -12.44
CA GLU A 161 -11.59 7.51 -11.50
C GLU A 161 -11.41 8.07 -10.08
N LEU A 162 -10.17 8.17 -9.59
CA LEU A 162 -9.83 8.70 -8.27
C LEU A 162 -10.25 10.16 -8.12
N THR A 163 -9.95 10.99 -9.12
CA THR A 163 -10.37 12.41 -9.11
C THR A 163 -11.88 12.58 -9.23
N ASN A 164 -12.58 11.65 -9.89
CA ASN A 164 -14.03 11.64 -9.90
C ASN A 164 -14.61 11.33 -8.51
N THR A 165 -14.02 10.37 -7.78
CA THR A 165 -14.38 10.08 -6.38
C THR A 165 -14.21 11.31 -5.48
N ILE A 166 -13.09 12.02 -5.61
CA ILE A 166 -12.82 13.28 -4.90
C ILE A 166 -13.90 14.33 -5.21
N LYS A 167 -14.25 14.49 -6.50
CA LYS A 167 -15.24 15.48 -6.96
C LYS A 167 -16.62 15.24 -6.39
N THR A 168 -17.08 14.00 -6.37
CA THR A 168 -18.45 13.69 -5.96
C THR A 168 -18.67 13.83 -4.46
N GLN A 169 -17.63 14.15 -3.68
CA GLN A 169 -17.64 14.09 -2.21
C GLN A 169 -18.29 12.80 -1.75
N ASP A 170 -17.72 11.65 -2.12
CA ASP A 170 -17.95 10.47 -1.30
C ASP A 170 -17.22 10.75 0.02
N PRO A 171 -17.89 11.24 1.09
CA PRO A 171 -17.19 11.79 2.25
C PRO A 171 -16.52 10.69 3.07
N ALA A 172 -16.61 9.45 2.62
CA ALA A 172 -16.47 8.30 3.47
C ALA A 172 -15.65 7.19 2.80
N ILE A 173 -15.26 7.32 1.52
CA ILE A 173 -14.50 6.28 0.82
C ILE A 173 -13.50 6.96 -0.09
N SER A 174 -12.23 6.57 0.02
CA SER A 174 -11.14 7.00 -0.87
C SER A 174 -10.65 8.44 -0.57
N PRO A 175 -9.41 8.81 -0.94
CA PRO A 175 -8.83 10.08 -0.53
C PRO A 175 -9.70 11.22 -1.02
N ASN A 176 -10.00 12.16 -0.13
CA ASN A 176 -10.83 13.33 -0.43
C ASN A 176 -9.96 14.56 -0.77
N ARG A 177 -8.64 14.38 -0.82
CA ARG A 177 -7.66 15.41 -1.14
C ARG A 177 -6.55 14.82 -2.01
N MET A 178 -6.07 15.63 -2.93
CA MET A 178 -4.84 15.38 -3.69
C MET A 178 -3.91 16.57 -3.42
N ALA A 179 -2.64 16.28 -3.20
CA ALA A 179 -1.56 17.25 -3.21
C ALA A 179 -0.52 16.81 -4.22
N ILE A 180 -0.05 17.75 -5.02
CA ILE A 180 1.11 17.53 -5.87
C ILE A 180 2.29 18.18 -5.15
N LEU A 181 3.28 17.38 -4.77
CA LEU A 181 4.49 17.87 -4.09
C LEU A 181 5.67 17.77 -5.06
N GLY A 182 6.10 18.92 -5.58
CA GLY A 182 7.26 18.96 -6.47
C GLY A 182 7.74 20.37 -6.77
N GLN A 183 8.98 20.46 -7.26
CA GLN A 183 9.48 21.59 -8.02
C GLN A 183 8.77 21.60 -9.38
N ILE A 184 7.62 22.26 -9.46
CA ILE A 184 6.87 22.37 -10.72
C ILE A 184 7.42 23.55 -11.51
N LYS A 185 8.32 23.29 -12.47
CA LYS A 185 8.52 24.23 -13.59
C LYS A 185 7.36 24.05 -14.55
N PHE A 186 6.35 24.91 -14.45
CA PHE A 186 5.29 24.96 -15.45
C PHE A 186 5.90 25.43 -16.78
N PRO A 187 5.93 24.61 -17.85
CA PRO A 187 6.28 25.13 -19.16
C PRO A 187 5.14 26.03 -19.63
N ASP A 188 5.47 27.21 -20.16
CA ASP A 188 4.52 28.28 -20.58
C ASP A 188 3.40 27.84 -21.54
N ARG A 189 3.40 26.57 -22.01
CA ARG A 189 2.51 26.02 -23.04
C ARG A 189 1.57 24.89 -22.58
N LEU A 190 1.70 24.35 -21.37
CA LEU A 190 0.76 23.33 -20.87
C LEU A 190 -0.49 23.91 -20.20
N ILE A 191 -0.54 25.24 -20.09
CA ILE A 191 -1.64 25.94 -19.48
C ILE A 191 -2.58 26.39 -20.61
N SER A 192 -3.69 25.67 -20.80
CA SER A 192 -4.77 26.23 -21.62
C SER A 192 -5.20 27.57 -20.98
N PRO A 193 -5.55 28.62 -21.75
CA PRO A 193 -5.99 29.89 -21.19
C PRO A 193 -7.18 29.78 -20.21
N GLY A 194 -7.93 28.66 -20.25
CA GLY A 194 -8.97 28.32 -19.26
C GLY A 194 -8.44 27.70 -17.96
N PHE A 195 -7.28 27.04 -18.01
CA PHE A 195 -6.58 26.50 -16.85
C PHE A 195 -5.92 27.62 -16.03
N THR A 196 -5.28 28.62 -16.68
CA THR A 196 -4.69 29.80 -16.00
C THR A 196 -5.72 30.66 -15.31
N LYS A 197 -6.86 30.94 -15.95
CA LYS A 197 -7.91 31.78 -15.35
C LYS A 197 -8.51 31.21 -14.05
N LYS A 198 -8.32 29.91 -13.77
CA LYS A 198 -8.64 29.26 -12.48
C LYS A 198 -7.42 29.03 -11.59
N LEU A 199 -6.19 29.06 -12.13
CA LEU A 199 -4.93 28.89 -11.39
C LEU A 199 -4.33 30.22 -10.89
N ASP A 200 -4.74 31.37 -11.44
CA ASP A 200 -4.20 32.72 -11.20
C ASP A 200 -4.38 33.27 -9.76
N THR A 201 -4.75 32.45 -8.76
CA THR A 201 -5.03 32.94 -7.39
C THR A 201 -4.43 32.14 -6.24
N PHE A 202 -3.48 31.23 -6.48
CA PHE A 202 -2.85 30.49 -5.37
C PHE A 202 -1.51 31.07 -4.91
N THR A 203 -0.73 31.68 -5.80
CA THR A 203 0.59 32.23 -5.44
C THR A 203 0.50 33.57 -4.68
N GLN A 204 -0.70 34.17 -4.58
CA GLN A 204 -0.91 35.47 -3.92
C GLN A 204 -1.88 35.43 -2.74
N TYR A 205 -2.18 34.26 -2.16
CA TYR A 205 -2.97 34.16 -0.93
C TYR A 205 -2.11 34.38 0.33
N LYS A 206 -1.37 35.48 0.36
CA LYS A 206 -0.71 36.04 1.56
C LYS A 206 -1.28 37.43 1.82
N LYS A 207 -2.46 37.51 2.44
CA LYS A 207 -2.76 38.44 3.57
C LYS A 207 -4.21 38.52 4.06
N ASP A 208 -5.20 37.90 3.41
CA ASP A 208 -6.58 38.11 3.86
C ASP A 208 -7.08 37.00 4.80
N LYS A 209 -7.09 37.39 6.08
CA LYS A 209 -7.71 36.71 7.21
C LYS A 209 -9.13 36.26 6.85
N LYS A 210 -9.37 34.94 6.77
CA LYS A 210 -10.54 34.24 7.35
C LYS A 210 -10.72 32.76 6.98
N ASN A 211 -9.78 32.12 6.26
CA ASN A 211 -9.80 30.66 6.13
C ASN A 211 -8.47 30.08 6.59
N THR A 212 -8.51 29.35 7.69
CA THR A 212 -7.37 28.70 8.33
C THR A 212 -6.74 27.68 7.37
N VAL A 213 -5.60 28.03 6.81
CA VAL A 213 -4.67 27.11 6.14
C VAL A 213 -3.64 26.71 7.20
N TYR A 214 -3.51 25.42 7.47
CA TYR A 214 -2.42 24.90 8.29
C TYR A 214 -1.11 25.10 7.52
N SER A 215 -0.27 26.02 7.96
CA SER A 215 1.10 26.19 7.46
C SER A 215 2.02 25.18 8.15
N TYR A 216 2.72 24.39 7.34
CA TYR A 216 3.81 23.49 7.76
C TYR A 216 5.07 24.28 8.16
N GLU A 217 4.97 25.14 9.18
CA GLU A 217 6.12 25.92 9.68
C GLU A 217 7.21 25.07 10.37
N ASN A 218 7.03 23.74 10.50
CA ASN A 218 7.99 22.85 11.16
C ASN A 218 8.78 21.92 10.23
N ALA A 219 8.43 21.78 8.94
CA ALA A 219 9.11 20.82 8.05
C ALA A 219 10.59 21.16 7.78
N GLU A 220 10.97 22.45 7.84
CA GLU A 220 12.38 22.88 7.72
C GLU A 220 13.23 22.49 8.94
N LYS A 221 12.62 22.21 10.11
CA LYS A 221 13.38 21.83 11.31
C LYS A 221 13.73 20.34 11.33
N ASP A 222 12.94 19.51 10.66
CA ASP A 222 13.06 18.05 10.72
C ASP A 222 13.87 17.45 9.55
N ILE A 223 14.20 18.26 8.52
CA ILE A 223 14.93 17.80 7.32
C ILE A 223 16.03 18.82 6.94
N PRO A 224 17.25 18.68 7.49
CA PRO A 224 18.31 19.72 7.42
C PRO A 224 18.81 20.12 6.02
N ASP A 225 18.50 19.36 4.97
CA ASP A 225 18.98 19.59 3.60
C ASP A 225 17.88 19.99 2.59
N PHE A 226 16.67 20.32 3.06
CA PHE A 226 15.54 20.62 2.18
C PHE A 226 15.53 22.10 1.73
N LYS A 227 15.96 22.39 0.49
CA LYS A 227 15.84 23.74 -0.12
C LYS A 227 14.52 23.91 -0.88
N LEU A 228 13.61 24.68 -0.31
CA LEU A 228 12.30 25.03 -0.86
C LEU A 228 12.42 26.06 -2.01
N GLU A 229 12.61 25.62 -3.25
CA GLU A 229 12.61 26.57 -4.39
C GLU A 229 11.22 26.79 -5.02
N SER A 230 10.24 25.91 -4.82
CA SER A 230 8.79 26.20 -4.95
C SER A 230 7.99 24.89 -4.86
N ILE A 231 7.29 24.67 -3.75
CA ILE A 231 6.26 23.63 -3.66
C ILE A 231 4.94 24.24 -4.12
N GLY A 232 4.41 23.77 -5.25
CA GLY A 232 3.06 24.12 -5.69
C GLY A 232 2.05 23.07 -5.21
N ILE A 233 1.37 23.30 -4.08
CA ILE A 233 0.28 22.40 -3.65
C ILE A 233 -0.99 22.75 -4.44
N ILE A 234 -1.34 21.90 -5.42
CA ILE A 234 -2.64 22.00 -6.08
C ILE A 234 -3.68 21.32 -5.20
N TRP A 235 -4.44 22.13 -4.45
CA TRP A 235 -5.59 21.64 -3.70
C TRP A 235 -6.77 21.45 -4.63
N ILE A 236 -7.01 20.20 -4.98
CA ILE A 236 -8.27 19.83 -5.61
C ILE A 236 -9.31 19.59 -4.50
N SER A 237 -10.30 20.48 -4.44
CA SER A 237 -11.47 20.34 -3.57
C SER A 237 -12.75 20.47 -4.40
N ASN A 238 -13.88 19.98 -3.86
CA ASN A 238 -15.21 19.92 -4.47
C ASN A 238 -15.69 21.21 -5.18
N LYS A 239 -15.10 22.37 -4.90
CA LYS A 239 -15.52 23.62 -5.55
C LYS A 239 -15.12 23.74 -7.03
N ASN A 240 -14.25 22.86 -7.53
CA ASN A 240 -13.73 22.94 -8.90
C ASN A 240 -14.26 21.81 -9.79
N LYS A 241 -15.00 22.15 -10.86
CA LYS A 241 -15.22 21.23 -11.99
C LYS A 241 -13.87 20.89 -12.63
N ILE A 242 -13.50 19.61 -12.55
CA ILE A 242 -12.34 19.01 -13.20
C ILE A 242 -12.87 18.30 -14.44
N GLU A 243 -12.51 18.78 -15.62
CA GLU A 243 -12.88 18.17 -16.91
C GLU A 243 -11.98 16.94 -17.19
N ASN A 244 -12.38 16.03 -18.09
CA ASN A 244 -11.59 14.82 -18.42
C ASN A 244 -10.15 15.16 -18.85
N ASP A 245 -9.97 16.29 -19.52
CA ASP A 245 -8.66 16.83 -19.89
C ASP A 245 -7.74 17.05 -18.67
N THR A 246 -8.31 17.22 -17.48
CA THR A 246 -7.57 17.40 -16.23
C THR A 246 -6.94 16.10 -15.74
N ALA A 247 -7.59 14.94 -15.90
CA ALA A 247 -7.01 13.67 -15.46
C ALA A 247 -5.80 13.30 -16.33
N SER A 248 -5.93 13.46 -17.65
CA SER A 248 -4.80 13.35 -18.59
C SER A 248 -3.72 14.38 -18.28
N SER A 249 -4.08 15.61 -17.89
CA SER A 249 -3.10 16.62 -17.47
C SER A 249 -2.38 16.26 -16.18
N ILE A 250 -3.08 15.72 -15.17
CA ILE A 250 -2.49 15.23 -13.92
C ILE A 250 -1.57 14.04 -14.21
N PHE A 251 -2.00 13.08 -15.04
CA PHE A 251 -1.16 11.95 -15.42
C PHE A 251 0.07 12.40 -16.20
N ASN A 252 -0.08 13.30 -17.17
CA ASN A 252 1.06 13.88 -17.90
C ASN A 252 1.98 14.67 -16.97
N LEU A 253 1.43 15.34 -15.95
CA LEU A 253 2.22 16.00 -14.92
C LEU A 253 3.03 14.97 -14.12
N ILE A 254 2.40 13.88 -13.64
CA ILE A 254 3.08 12.76 -12.97
C ILE A 254 4.18 12.20 -13.86
N LYS A 255 3.88 11.92 -15.13
CA LYS A 255 4.83 11.39 -16.11
C LYS A 255 6.02 12.32 -16.34
N ASN A 256 5.78 13.61 -16.59
CA ASN A 256 6.83 14.60 -16.82
C ASN A 256 7.70 14.84 -15.56
N ASN A 257 7.09 14.68 -14.39
CA ASN A 257 7.74 14.80 -13.09
C ASN A 257 8.60 13.58 -12.74
N TYR A 258 8.13 12.38 -13.11
CA TYR A 258 8.81 11.12 -12.83
C TYR A 258 10.19 11.04 -13.49
N TYR A 259 10.32 11.50 -14.75
CA TYR A 259 11.60 11.52 -15.45
C TYR A 259 12.68 12.38 -14.75
N ASN A 260 12.27 13.30 -13.87
CA ASN A 260 13.20 14.14 -13.13
C ASN A 260 13.48 13.64 -11.70
N ARG A 261 12.88 12.51 -11.25
CA ARG A 261 13.01 11.92 -9.89
C ARG A 261 12.77 12.89 -8.71
N GLN A 262 12.24 14.10 -8.95
CA GLN A 262 12.17 15.18 -7.95
C GLN A 262 10.76 15.51 -7.49
N ASN A 263 9.72 14.94 -8.12
CA ASN A 263 8.35 15.39 -7.96
C ASN A 263 7.42 14.19 -7.68
N LYS A 264 6.76 14.21 -6.51
CA LYS A 264 5.90 13.16 -5.96
C LYS A 264 4.44 13.62 -5.95
N VAL A 265 3.50 12.81 -6.41
CA VAL A 265 2.07 13.13 -6.25
C VAL A 265 1.52 12.33 -5.08
N TRP A 266 0.94 13.05 -4.13
CA TRP A 266 0.41 12.48 -2.90
C TRP A 266 -1.10 12.59 -2.90
N PHE A 267 -1.76 11.48 -2.62
CA PHE A 267 -3.18 11.50 -2.32
C PHE A 267 -3.36 11.32 -0.83
N TYR A 268 -4.29 12.10 -0.25
CA TYR A 268 -4.54 12.11 1.18
C TYR A 268 -6.00 11.77 1.45
N SER A 269 -6.20 10.77 2.28
CA SER A 269 -7.44 10.53 3.00
C SER A 269 -7.45 11.38 4.25
N PHE A 270 -8.33 12.39 4.28
CA PHE A 270 -8.59 13.20 5.46
C PHE A 270 -9.95 12.84 6.05
N ASN A 271 -9.95 12.15 7.20
CA ASN A 271 -11.18 11.86 7.93
C ASN A 271 -11.48 13.03 8.88
N GLN A 272 -12.66 13.65 8.73
CA GLN A 272 -13.09 14.79 9.55
C GLN A 272 -13.80 14.38 10.85
N SER A 273 -13.98 13.09 11.07
CA SER A 273 -14.59 12.56 12.28
C SER A 273 -13.66 12.78 13.48
N ASP A 274 -14.21 13.28 14.59
CA ASP A 274 -13.53 13.27 15.90
C ASP A 274 -13.22 11.85 16.39
N LYS A 275 -13.82 10.84 15.74
CA LYS A 275 -13.64 9.42 15.98
C LYS A 275 -13.22 8.70 14.69
N VAL A 276 -12.00 8.97 14.24
CA VAL A 276 -11.47 8.46 12.97
C VAL A 276 -11.53 6.94 12.89
N ALA A 277 -11.04 6.22 13.91
CA ALA A 277 -11.01 4.77 13.88
C ALA A 277 -12.42 4.14 13.83
N GLU A 278 -13.39 4.65 14.60
CA GLU A 278 -14.78 4.16 14.56
C GLU A 278 -15.41 4.40 13.17
N SER A 279 -15.12 5.55 12.55
CA SER A 279 -15.53 5.82 11.17
C SER A 279 -14.92 4.81 10.22
N LEU A 280 -13.60 4.62 10.23
CA LEU A 280 -12.90 3.69 9.35
C LEU A 280 -13.40 2.24 9.52
N GLU A 281 -13.76 1.85 10.74
CA GLU A 281 -14.33 0.53 11.02
C GLU A 281 -15.70 0.35 10.38
N LYS A 282 -16.58 1.34 10.55
CA LYS A 282 -17.87 1.36 9.87
C LYS A 282 -17.71 1.33 8.35
N ASP A 283 -16.78 2.12 7.84
CA ASP A 283 -16.52 2.26 6.42
C ASP A 283 -16.04 0.94 5.81
N THR A 284 -15.11 0.27 6.49
CA THR A 284 -14.62 -1.07 6.14
C THR A 284 -15.75 -2.09 6.19
N ALA A 285 -16.61 -2.05 7.22
CA ALA A 285 -17.74 -2.96 7.35
C ALA A 285 -18.74 -2.81 6.19
N GLU A 286 -19.08 -1.58 5.80
CA GLU A 286 -19.99 -1.33 4.69
C GLU A 286 -19.41 -1.77 3.34
N ILE A 287 -18.11 -1.57 3.11
CA ILE A 287 -17.42 -2.08 1.91
C ILE A 287 -17.48 -3.61 1.85
N ILE A 288 -17.19 -4.29 2.98
CA ILE A 288 -17.27 -5.75 3.08
C ILE A 288 -18.69 -6.24 2.82
N GLU A 289 -19.71 -5.61 3.41
CA GLU A 289 -21.11 -6.03 3.26
C GLU A 289 -21.56 -5.96 1.80
N VAL A 290 -21.28 -4.85 1.12
CA VAL A 290 -21.62 -4.67 -0.30
C VAL A 290 -20.84 -5.65 -1.18
N TYR A 291 -19.54 -5.86 -0.90
CA TYR A 291 -18.73 -6.86 -1.60
C TYR A 291 -19.33 -8.28 -1.50
N GLU A 292 -19.63 -8.74 -0.27
CA GLU A 292 -20.19 -10.07 -0.02
C GLU A 292 -21.56 -10.23 -0.68
N GLU A 293 -22.40 -9.19 -0.66
CA GLU A 293 -23.68 -9.18 -1.35
C GLU A 293 -23.50 -9.37 -2.87
N ILE A 294 -22.63 -8.59 -3.50
CA ILE A 294 -22.45 -8.61 -4.95
C ILE A 294 -21.77 -9.90 -5.41
N ILE A 295 -20.69 -10.33 -4.72
CA ILE A 295 -19.90 -11.48 -5.15
C ILE A 295 -20.71 -12.78 -5.08
N SER A 296 -21.68 -12.89 -4.16
CA SER A 296 -22.60 -14.03 -4.08
C SER A 296 -23.53 -14.15 -5.31
N LYS A 297 -23.85 -13.02 -5.95
CA LYS A 297 -24.78 -12.93 -7.08
C LYS A 297 -24.08 -13.15 -8.42
N VAL A 298 -22.84 -12.68 -8.59
CA VAL A 298 -22.09 -12.84 -9.85
C VAL A 298 -21.67 -14.30 -10.07
N LYS A 299 -21.75 -14.77 -11.33
CA LYS A 299 -21.57 -16.19 -11.67
C LYS A 299 -20.31 -16.50 -12.47
N THR A 300 -19.93 -15.63 -13.39
CA THR A 300 -18.76 -15.83 -14.26
C THR A 300 -17.44 -15.55 -13.53
N PRO A 301 -16.35 -16.29 -13.79
CA PRO A 301 -15.03 -16.01 -13.22
C PRO A 301 -14.58 -14.55 -13.39
N LEU A 302 -14.71 -13.99 -14.60
CA LEU A 302 -14.29 -12.61 -14.86
C LEU A 302 -15.00 -11.57 -13.98
N LYS A 303 -16.33 -11.69 -13.82
CA LYS A 303 -17.11 -10.81 -12.92
C LYS A 303 -16.74 -10.98 -11.45
N LYS A 304 -16.46 -12.21 -11.00
CA LYS A 304 -15.96 -12.46 -9.64
C LYS A 304 -14.60 -11.79 -9.43
N LEU A 305 -13.69 -11.92 -10.39
CA LEU A 305 -12.38 -11.29 -10.34
C LEU A 305 -12.49 -9.77 -10.27
N MET A 306 -13.37 -9.17 -11.09
CA MET A 306 -13.65 -7.74 -11.03
C MET A 306 -14.18 -7.30 -9.66
N CYS A 307 -15.07 -8.08 -9.04
CA CYS A 307 -15.56 -7.79 -7.69
C CYS A 307 -14.41 -7.83 -6.67
N ILE A 308 -13.56 -8.87 -6.70
CA ILE A 308 -12.41 -9.01 -5.79
C ILE A 308 -11.46 -7.82 -5.95
N VAL A 309 -11.06 -7.51 -7.18
CA VAL A 309 -10.15 -6.39 -7.47
C VAL A 309 -10.74 -5.06 -7.02
N THR A 310 -12.03 -4.82 -7.29
CA THR A 310 -12.72 -3.59 -6.86
C THR A 310 -12.78 -3.48 -5.34
N PHE A 311 -13.03 -4.59 -4.65
CA PHE A 311 -13.03 -4.64 -3.19
C PHE A 311 -11.66 -4.28 -2.59
N ILE A 312 -10.58 -4.89 -3.09
CA ILE A 312 -9.22 -4.59 -2.64
C ILE A 312 -8.84 -3.14 -2.96
N HIS A 313 -9.19 -2.65 -4.15
CA HIS A 313 -8.97 -1.27 -4.58
C HIS A 313 -9.63 -0.25 -3.62
N LEU A 314 -10.88 -0.49 -3.24
CA LEU A 314 -11.61 0.39 -2.31
C LEU A 314 -10.97 0.42 -0.92
N LEU A 315 -10.50 -0.73 -0.40
CA LEU A 315 -9.85 -0.80 0.91
C LEU A 315 -8.47 -0.15 0.93
N GLU A 316 -7.66 -0.38 -0.11
CA GLU A 316 -6.34 0.23 -0.23
C GLU A 316 -6.44 1.77 -0.29
N GLN A 317 -7.41 2.30 -1.04
CA GLN A 317 -7.66 3.74 -1.11
C GLN A 317 -8.30 4.32 0.15
N LEU A 318 -9.08 3.54 0.91
CA LEU A 318 -9.59 3.95 2.22
C LEU A 318 -8.43 4.21 3.19
N HIS A 319 -7.35 3.42 3.05
CA HIS A 319 -6.12 3.50 3.82
C HIS A 319 -6.37 3.56 5.34
N PRO A 320 -7.04 2.53 5.92
CA PRO A 320 -7.50 2.55 7.30
C PRO A 320 -6.38 2.31 8.34
N PHE A 321 -5.22 1.79 7.95
CA PHE A 321 -4.07 1.63 8.83
C PHE A 321 -3.05 2.75 8.64
N ILE A 322 -2.20 2.99 9.63
CA ILE A 322 -1.16 4.03 9.53
C ILE A 322 -0.02 3.61 8.58
N ASP A 323 0.18 2.31 8.43
CA ASP A 323 1.21 1.69 7.60
C ASP A 323 0.72 0.30 7.13
N ALA A 324 1.48 -0.37 6.28
CA ALA A 324 1.26 -1.76 5.85
C ALA A 324 -0.12 -2.06 5.24
N ASN A 325 -0.81 -1.04 4.71
CA ASN A 325 -2.07 -1.20 3.97
C ASN A 325 -1.88 -2.12 2.76
N CYS A 326 -0.87 -1.89 1.92
CA CYS A 326 -0.58 -2.73 0.75
C CYS A 326 -0.31 -4.20 1.11
N ARG A 327 0.52 -4.47 2.13
CA ARG A 327 0.77 -5.82 2.66
C ARG A 327 -0.51 -6.52 3.12
N THR A 328 -1.37 -5.77 3.79
CA THR A 328 -2.65 -6.27 4.31
C THR A 328 -3.65 -6.54 3.19
N PHE A 329 -3.86 -5.55 2.31
CA PHE A 329 -4.94 -5.57 1.32
C PHE A 329 -4.50 -6.16 -0.01
N CYS A 330 -3.49 -5.57 -0.63
CA CYS A 330 -3.02 -5.91 -1.98
C CYS A 330 -2.28 -7.23 -2.05
N MET A 331 -1.81 -7.76 -0.92
CA MET A 331 -1.17 -9.07 -0.84
C MET A 331 -2.05 -10.07 -0.09
N LEU A 332 -2.09 -10.01 1.25
CA LEU A 332 -2.70 -11.10 2.04
C LEU A 332 -4.21 -11.23 1.83
N LEU A 333 -4.97 -10.13 1.97
CA LEU A 333 -6.42 -10.18 1.82
C LEU A 333 -6.79 -10.51 0.37
N TYR A 334 -6.06 -9.94 -0.58
CA TYR A 334 -6.26 -10.21 -1.99
C TYR A 334 -6.08 -11.68 -2.33
N TYR A 335 -4.97 -12.30 -1.91
CA TYR A 335 -4.71 -13.73 -2.13
C TYR A 335 -5.76 -14.61 -1.44
N HIS A 336 -6.15 -14.24 -0.23
CA HIS A 336 -7.23 -14.94 0.47
C HIS A 336 -8.54 -14.89 -0.31
N GLN A 337 -8.95 -13.73 -0.83
CA GLN A 337 -10.18 -13.61 -1.62
C GLN A 337 -10.10 -14.33 -2.97
N LEU A 338 -8.96 -14.25 -3.65
CA LEU A 338 -8.73 -14.99 -4.89
C LEU A 338 -8.91 -16.49 -4.68
N MET A 339 -8.19 -17.07 -3.71
CA MET A 339 -8.25 -18.51 -3.46
C MET A 339 -9.62 -18.98 -2.95
N ARG A 340 -10.29 -18.18 -2.10
CA ARG A 340 -11.69 -18.44 -1.69
C ARG A 340 -12.64 -18.57 -2.88
N HIS A 341 -12.35 -17.89 -3.99
CA HIS A 341 -13.15 -17.93 -5.20
C HIS A 341 -12.51 -18.72 -6.34
N ASN A 342 -11.55 -19.59 -6.01
CA ASN A 342 -10.90 -20.55 -6.92
C ASN A 342 -9.94 -19.95 -7.95
N PHE A 343 -9.37 -18.78 -7.66
CA PHE A 343 -8.30 -18.17 -8.43
C PHE A 343 -6.95 -18.47 -7.78
N LEU A 344 -5.89 -18.63 -8.58
CA LEU A 344 -4.53 -18.62 -8.03
C LEU A 344 -4.14 -17.20 -7.59
N PRO A 345 -3.29 -17.05 -6.58
CA PRO A 345 -2.70 -15.75 -6.24
C PRO A 345 -1.73 -15.31 -7.35
N PRO A 346 -1.70 -14.03 -7.77
CA PRO A 346 -0.74 -13.53 -8.75
C PRO A 346 0.64 -13.26 -8.13
N ILE A 347 1.71 -13.53 -8.87
CA ILE A 347 3.05 -12.98 -8.60
C ILE A 347 3.08 -11.56 -9.18
N GLN A 348 2.90 -10.55 -8.33
CA GLN A 348 2.62 -9.18 -8.76
C GLN A 348 3.87 -8.43 -9.22
N GLU A 349 3.77 -7.71 -10.34
CA GLU A 349 4.83 -6.82 -10.83
C GLU A 349 5.05 -5.63 -9.89
N ASP A 350 3.94 -5.01 -9.49
CA ASP A 350 3.91 -3.92 -8.51
C ASP A 350 2.54 -3.95 -7.80
N PRO A 351 2.49 -4.27 -6.50
CA PRO A 351 1.24 -4.31 -5.74
C PRO A 351 0.71 -2.91 -5.37
N ASN A 352 1.54 -1.86 -5.41
CA ASN A 352 1.13 -0.49 -5.06
C ASN A 352 0.21 0.15 -6.12
N ARG A 353 0.07 -0.49 -7.29
CA ARG A 353 -0.79 -0.04 -8.38
C ARG A 353 -2.29 0.01 -8.04
N PHE A 354 -2.71 -0.68 -6.98
CA PHE A 354 -4.09 -0.59 -6.47
C PHE A 354 -4.45 0.83 -6.02
N ASN A 355 -3.48 1.72 -5.80
CA ASN A 355 -3.75 3.12 -5.50
C ASN A 355 -4.16 3.94 -6.75
N GLY A 356 -3.55 3.63 -7.90
CA GLY A 356 -3.48 4.54 -9.04
C GLY A 356 -4.02 4.02 -10.38
N ARG A 357 -4.44 2.76 -10.45
CA ARG A 357 -5.01 2.13 -11.65
C ARG A 357 -6.50 1.82 -11.46
N ALA A 358 -7.25 1.87 -12.56
CA ALA A 358 -8.67 1.51 -12.52
C ALA A 358 -8.87 -0.01 -12.38
N PRO A 359 -9.99 -0.49 -11.80
CA PRO A 359 -10.28 -1.92 -11.66
C PRO A 359 -10.14 -2.72 -12.96
N ILE A 360 -10.55 -2.13 -14.10
CA ILE A 360 -10.45 -2.78 -15.41
C ILE A 360 -9.01 -3.04 -15.85
N GLU A 361 -8.07 -2.17 -15.47
CA GLU A 361 -6.64 -2.37 -15.75
C GLU A 361 -6.05 -3.40 -14.79
N LEU A 362 -6.43 -3.32 -13.52
CA LEU A 362 -5.99 -4.24 -12.49
C LEU A 362 -6.36 -5.69 -12.84
N ILE A 363 -7.58 -5.97 -13.33
CA ILE A 363 -7.93 -7.35 -13.72
C ILE A 363 -7.08 -7.90 -14.86
N LYS A 364 -6.71 -7.07 -15.85
CA LYS A 364 -5.85 -7.50 -16.98
C LYS A 364 -4.47 -7.91 -16.45
N LEU A 365 -3.92 -7.11 -15.53
CA LEU A 365 -2.65 -7.38 -14.89
C LEU A 365 -2.71 -8.63 -14.02
N THR A 366 -3.76 -8.78 -13.21
CA THR A 366 -3.99 -9.98 -12.40
C THR A 366 -4.00 -11.25 -13.26
N ILE A 367 -4.74 -11.26 -14.37
CA ILE A 367 -4.84 -12.45 -15.23
C ILE A 367 -3.48 -12.79 -15.84
N ARG A 368 -2.68 -11.77 -16.24
CA ARG A 368 -1.31 -11.96 -16.69
C ARG A 368 -0.43 -12.55 -15.59
N GLU A 369 -0.56 -12.09 -14.36
CA GLU A 369 0.34 -12.47 -13.26
C GLU A 369 -0.03 -13.78 -12.58
N ILE A 370 -1.30 -14.19 -12.65
CA ILE A 370 -1.72 -15.55 -12.31
C ILE A 370 -0.99 -16.57 -13.21
N GLU A 371 -0.71 -16.21 -14.46
CA GLU A 371 0.07 -17.08 -15.35
C GLU A 371 1.50 -17.28 -14.85
N TYR A 372 2.13 -16.29 -14.21
CA TYR A 372 3.45 -16.48 -13.62
C TYR A 372 3.41 -17.51 -12.49
N THR A 373 2.38 -17.45 -11.64
CA THR A 373 2.15 -18.47 -10.59
C THR A 373 2.01 -19.87 -11.20
N HIS A 374 1.21 -19.98 -12.25
CA HIS A 374 1.01 -21.23 -12.97
C HIS A 374 2.31 -21.75 -13.61
N GLN A 375 3.08 -20.88 -14.25
CA GLN A 375 4.38 -21.19 -14.85
C GLN A 375 5.41 -21.70 -13.82
N VAL A 376 5.45 -21.09 -12.63
CA VAL A 376 6.35 -21.55 -11.55
C VAL A 376 5.97 -22.95 -11.08
N ILE A 377 4.67 -23.26 -10.96
CA ILE A 377 4.19 -24.62 -10.66
C ILE A 377 4.60 -25.62 -11.74
N GLN A 378 4.68 -25.18 -12.99
CA GLN A 378 5.18 -25.98 -14.13
C GLN A 378 6.73 -26.05 -14.19
N GLY A 379 7.43 -25.48 -13.22
CA GLY A 379 8.89 -25.53 -13.11
C GLY A 379 9.64 -24.37 -13.77
N LYS A 380 8.95 -23.38 -14.34
CA LYS A 380 9.59 -22.17 -14.87
C LYS A 380 9.83 -21.16 -13.75
N LYS A 381 11.03 -21.23 -13.15
CA LYS A 381 11.41 -20.41 -11.99
C LYS A 381 12.00 -19.04 -12.33
N ASP A 382 12.33 -18.77 -13.59
CA ASP A 382 12.83 -17.45 -14.02
C ASP A 382 11.65 -16.50 -14.27
N VAL A 383 11.17 -15.89 -13.19
CA VAL A 383 10.13 -14.86 -13.19
C VAL A 383 10.81 -13.53 -12.82
N TYR A 384 10.56 -12.50 -13.62
CA TYR A 384 11.22 -11.20 -13.52
C TYR A 384 12.76 -11.27 -13.52
N GLY A 385 13.37 -12.17 -14.30
CA GLY A 385 14.82 -12.22 -14.52
C GLY A 385 15.63 -12.88 -13.40
N ILE A 386 14.98 -13.34 -12.32
CA ILE A 386 15.65 -13.89 -11.16
C ILE A 386 15.10 -15.25 -10.69
N THR A 387 16.01 -16.08 -10.17
CA THR A 387 15.72 -17.38 -9.58
C THR A 387 16.21 -17.44 -8.14
N THR A 388 15.61 -18.31 -7.32
CA THR A 388 16.02 -18.55 -5.93
C THR A 388 17.49 -18.98 -5.83
N GLU A 389 18.01 -19.71 -6.83
CA GLU A 389 19.42 -20.10 -6.88
C GLU A 389 20.36 -18.90 -7.03
N LYS A 390 19.99 -17.89 -7.84
CA LYS A 390 20.78 -16.64 -7.96
C LYS A 390 20.79 -15.87 -6.65
N ILE A 391 19.66 -15.83 -5.94
CA ILE A 391 19.53 -15.15 -4.65
C ILE A 391 20.40 -15.83 -3.59
N ASN A 392 20.29 -17.15 -3.45
CA ASN A 392 21.11 -17.91 -2.52
C ASN A 392 22.62 -17.77 -2.80
N ALA A 393 23.01 -17.70 -4.08
CA ALA A 393 24.40 -17.45 -4.46
C ALA A 393 24.88 -16.08 -3.97
N GLU A 394 24.04 -15.05 -4.09
CA GLU A 394 24.33 -13.70 -3.61
C GLU A 394 24.39 -13.63 -2.07
N GLU A 395 23.46 -14.27 -1.36
CA GLU A 395 23.50 -14.35 0.11
C GLU A 395 24.82 -15.00 0.60
N ASN A 396 25.24 -16.10 -0.05
CA ASN A 396 26.49 -16.76 0.30
C ASN A 396 27.70 -15.86 0.05
N ARG A 397 27.72 -15.15 -1.09
CA ARG A 397 28.78 -14.18 -1.43
C ARG A 397 28.89 -13.08 -0.38
N LEU A 398 27.76 -12.49 0.02
CA LEU A 398 27.71 -11.44 1.05
C LEU A 398 28.16 -11.96 2.42
N ALA A 399 27.78 -13.20 2.78
CA ALA A 399 28.21 -13.82 4.03
C ALA A 399 29.73 -14.09 4.07
N GLU A 400 30.33 -14.46 2.94
CA GLU A 400 31.79 -14.63 2.81
C GLU A 400 32.52 -13.29 2.95
N GLU A 401 32.05 -12.22 2.28
CA GLU A 401 32.64 -10.88 2.41
C GLU A 401 32.61 -10.36 3.85
N GLN A 402 31.55 -10.65 4.61
CA GLN A 402 31.45 -10.27 6.02
C GLN A 402 32.46 -11.05 6.89
N LYS A 403 32.66 -12.34 6.62
CA LYS A 403 33.67 -13.14 7.32
C LYS A 403 35.08 -12.60 7.08
N GLU A 404 35.42 -12.24 5.85
CA GLU A 404 36.73 -11.66 5.51
C GLU A 404 36.96 -10.31 6.22
N LYS A 405 35.96 -9.42 6.22
CA LYS A 405 36.02 -8.14 6.93
C LYS A 405 36.25 -8.34 8.44
N ASN A 406 35.58 -9.31 9.06
CA ASN A 406 35.73 -9.62 10.48
C ASN A 406 37.11 -10.24 10.82
N VAL A 407 37.70 -11.03 9.92
CA VAL A 407 39.07 -11.57 10.10
C VAL A 407 40.14 -10.50 9.89
N SER A 408 39.88 -9.49 9.05
CA SER A 408 40.81 -8.39 8.74
C SER A 408 40.86 -7.26 9.78
N THR A 409 40.07 -7.34 10.85
CA THR A 409 40.16 -6.38 11.98
C THR A 409 40.97 -7.03 13.10
N PRO A 410 42.33 -6.89 13.12
CA PRO A 410 43.12 -7.44 14.20
C PRO A 410 42.70 -6.77 15.51
N PHE A 411 42.35 -7.63 16.46
CA PHE A 411 42.19 -7.35 17.88
C PHE A 411 43.38 -6.51 18.38
N PHE A 412 43.29 -5.18 18.29
CA PHE A 412 44.14 -4.30 19.09
C PHE A 412 43.63 -4.42 20.52
N SER A 413 44.18 -5.40 21.24
CA SER A 413 44.15 -5.45 22.70
C SER A 413 44.87 -4.20 23.21
N LYS A 414 44.11 -3.10 23.35
CA LYS A 414 44.54 -1.99 24.22
C LYS A 414 44.56 -2.52 25.64
N THR A 415 45.72 -3.01 26.04
CA THR A 415 46.15 -3.03 27.44
C THR A 415 46.18 -1.59 27.93
N GLN A 416 45.06 -1.09 28.45
CA GLN A 416 45.08 0.11 29.27
C GLN A 416 45.56 -0.27 30.68
N LYS A 417 46.88 -0.20 30.87
CA LYS A 417 47.46 0.13 32.17
C LYS A 417 47.11 1.59 32.47
N GLY A 418 46.01 1.81 33.16
CA GLY A 418 45.63 3.10 33.72
C GLY A 418 45.51 2.98 35.23
N LYS A 419 46.53 3.42 35.96
CA LYS A 419 46.48 3.70 37.40
C LYS A 419 45.43 4.79 37.64
N THR A 420 44.43 4.52 38.46
CA THR A 420 43.73 5.55 39.22
C THR A 420 43.55 5.07 40.64
N SER A 421 44.13 5.86 41.53
CA SER A 421 44.03 5.82 42.98
C SER A 421 42.57 5.89 43.44
N VAL A 422 42.25 5.04 44.41
CA VAL A 422 41.07 5.11 45.27
C VAL A 422 41.16 6.36 46.15
N PRO A 423 40.09 7.15 46.29
CA PRO A 423 39.77 7.80 47.55
C PRO A 423 38.60 7.07 48.22
N ASP A 424 38.74 6.88 49.52
CA ASP A 424 37.81 6.20 50.41
C ASP A 424 36.36 6.70 50.29
N ALA A 425 35.42 5.76 50.26
CA ALA A 425 34.00 6.02 50.47
C ALA A 425 33.70 6.01 51.98
N PRO A 426 32.89 6.94 52.50
CA PRO A 426 32.37 6.81 53.85
C PRO A 426 31.22 5.80 53.88
N ASP A 427 31.26 5.04 54.98
CA ASP A 427 30.31 4.07 55.50
C ASP A 427 28.87 4.59 55.50
N GLU A 428 27.95 3.91 54.80
CA GLU A 428 26.51 4.09 55.03
C GLU A 428 25.85 2.74 55.35
N THR A 429 25.41 2.67 56.61
CA THR A 429 24.69 1.60 57.26
C THR A 429 23.26 1.44 56.68
N PRO A 430 22.71 0.22 56.53
CA PRO A 430 21.34 0.05 56.06
C PRO A 430 20.31 0.27 57.18
N ALA A 431 19.48 1.30 57.02
CA ALA A 431 18.30 1.51 57.85
C ALA A 431 17.16 0.56 57.44
N LYS A 432 16.85 -0.38 58.34
CA LYS A 432 15.64 -1.20 58.35
C LYS A 432 14.39 -0.32 58.32
N LYS A 433 13.49 -0.51 57.35
CA LYS A 433 12.12 -0.02 57.42
C LYS A 433 11.17 -1.15 57.78
N ASN A 434 10.59 -1.00 58.97
CA ASN A 434 9.54 -1.83 59.55
C ASN A 434 8.25 -1.74 58.71
N ILE A 435 7.70 -2.91 58.41
CA ILE A 435 6.29 -3.10 58.05
C ILE A 435 5.49 -3.01 59.35
N LYS A 436 4.50 -2.11 59.40
CA LYS A 436 3.41 -2.16 60.39
C LYS A 436 2.08 -2.13 59.67
N ASN A 437 1.27 -3.11 60.04
CA ASN A 437 -0.13 -3.26 59.70
C ASN A 437 -0.97 -2.08 60.20
N SER A 438 -1.92 -1.67 59.37
CA SER A 438 -3.27 -1.20 59.74
C SER A 438 -4.16 -1.29 58.52
#